data_AF-A0A1S8Y1L6-F1
#
_entry.id   AF-A0A1S8Y1L6-F1
#
_cell.length_a   1.000
_cell.length_b   1.000
_cell.length_c   1.000
_cell.angle_alpha   90.00
_cell.angle_beta   90.00
_cell.angle_gamma   90.00
#
_symmetry.space_group_name_H-M   'P 1'
#
loop_
_entity.id
_entity.type
_entity.pdbx_description
1 polymer ?
#
loop_
_entity_poly.entity_id
_entity_poly.type
_entity_poly.pdbx_seq_one_letter_code
_entity_poly.pdbx_strand_id
1 'polypeptide(L)' 'MRSTSGGRSTYVDFVNARRERVVVYWLDWDGRRRQYRTLGPGESYRQQTYVGHPWVVTNDRGWALACFQPEPETRRAVVR' A
#
# COMPACT_ATOMS: atom_id res chain seq x y z
N MET A 1 -8.11 -10.08 4.84
CA MET A 1 -8.13 -9.08 3.74
C MET A 1 -7.38 -9.70 2.56
N ARG A 2 -7.93 -9.65 1.33
CA ARG A 2 -7.34 -10.26 0.11
C ARG A 2 -7.82 -9.52 -1.14
N SER A 3 -7.13 -9.68 -2.26
CA SER A 3 -7.53 -9.06 -3.53
C SER A 3 -8.73 -9.72 -4.20
N THR A 4 -9.53 -8.91 -4.90
CA THR A 4 -10.63 -9.35 -5.77
C THR A 4 -10.42 -8.83 -7.19
N SER A 5 -10.85 -9.60 -8.18
CA SER A 5 -10.81 -9.21 -9.60
C SER A 5 -11.99 -8.30 -9.99
N GLY A 6 -11.93 -7.71 -11.19
CA GLY A 6 -13.02 -6.93 -11.78
C GLY A 6 -13.10 -5.46 -11.36
N GLY A 7 -12.18 -4.99 -10.50
CA GLY A 7 -12.10 -3.58 -10.13
C GLY A 7 -11.47 -2.70 -11.21
N ARG A 8 -11.88 -1.43 -11.24
CA ARG A 8 -11.32 -0.41 -12.16
C ARG A 8 -9.86 -0.13 -11.82
N SER A 9 -9.03 0.14 -12.83
CA SER A 9 -7.67 0.64 -12.63
C SER A 9 -7.70 2.01 -11.96
N THR A 10 -6.82 2.21 -10.99
CA THR A 10 -6.66 3.44 -10.20
C THR A 10 -5.19 3.59 -9.78
N TYR A 11 -4.87 4.61 -8.98
CA TYR A 11 -3.54 4.83 -8.41
C TYR A 11 -3.60 5.03 -6.91
N VAL A 12 -2.52 4.67 -6.23
CA VAL A 12 -2.28 5.00 -4.82
C VAL A 12 -0.95 5.72 -4.72
N ASP A 13 -0.98 6.88 -4.06
CA ASP A 13 0.23 7.62 -3.68
C ASP A 13 0.55 7.28 -2.23
N PHE A 14 1.59 6.46 -2.02
CA PHE A 14 2.16 6.18 -0.71
C PHE A 14 3.17 7.26 -0.35
N VAL A 15 3.05 7.82 0.85
CA VAL A 15 4.02 8.79 1.38
C VAL A 15 4.44 8.35 2.78
N ASN A 16 5.75 8.15 2.96
CA ASN A 16 6.31 7.88 4.27
C ASN A 16 6.61 9.19 4.99
N ALA A 17 5.71 9.65 5.85
CA ALA A 17 5.92 10.83 6.68
C ALA A 17 6.63 10.51 8.01
N ARG A 18 7.09 9.26 8.20
CA ARG A 18 7.79 8.80 9.41
C ARG A 18 9.29 9.07 9.29
N ARG A 19 9.99 9.01 10.43
CA ARG A 19 11.46 9.12 10.52
C ARG A 19 12.17 7.78 10.32
N GLU A 20 11.43 6.68 10.31
CA GLU A 20 11.94 5.35 9.98
C GLU A 20 11.42 4.89 8.62
N ARG A 21 12.09 3.86 8.08
CA ARG A 21 11.68 3.16 6.87
C ARG A 21 10.35 2.43 7.06
N VAL A 22 9.61 2.33 5.96
CA VAL A 22 8.42 1.49 5.86
C VAL A 22 8.48 0.60 4.62
N VAL A 23 7.75 -0.52 4.66
CA VAL A 23 7.67 -1.46 3.54
C VAL A 23 6.21 -1.57 3.08
N VAL A 24 5.99 -1.37 1.79
CA VAL A 24 4.69 -1.38 1.11
C VAL A 24 4.46 -2.76 0.50
N TYR A 25 3.35 -3.38 0.87
CA TYR A 25 2.91 -4.67 0.38
C TYR A 25 1.53 -4.59 -0.25
N TRP A 26 1.37 -5.30 -1.36
CA TRP A 26 0.07 -5.70 -1.86
C TRP A 26 -0.36 -7.01 -1.19
N LEU A 27 -1.64 -7.17 -0.90
CA LEU A 27 -2.18 -8.48 -0.51
C LEU A 27 -2.72 -9.18 -1.74
N ASP A 28 -2.10 -10.28 -2.13
CA ASP A 28 -2.52 -11.04 -3.31
C ASP A 28 -3.90 -11.72 -3.11
N TRP A 29 -4.30 -12.54 -4.08
CA TRP A 29 -5.59 -13.23 -4.06
C TRP A 29 -5.75 -14.23 -2.91
N ASP A 30 -4.64 -14.73 -2.36
CA ASP A 30 -4.62 -15.58 -1.16
C ASP A 30 -4.54 -14.74 0.13
N GLY A 31 -4.44 -13.41 0.03
CA GLY A 31 -4.18 -12.51 1.15
C GLY A 31 -2.72 -12.52 1.61
N ARG A 32 -1.80 -13.08 0.83
CA ARG A 32 -0.37 -13.09 1.15
C ARG A 32 0.26 -11.76 0.75
N ARG A 33 1.18 -11.29 1.60
CA ARG A 33 1.91 -10.05 1.37
C ARG A 33 2.92 -10.24 0.24
N ARG A 34 2.79 -9.44 -0.82
CA ARG A 34 3.78 -9.29 -1.89
C ARG A 34 4.44 -7.93 -1.75
N GLN A 35 5.75 -7.91 -1.51
CA GLN A 35 6.48 -6.67 -1.33
C GLN A 35 6.61 -5.95 -2.67
N TYR A 36 6.33 -4.64 -2.67
CA TYR A 36 6.49 -3.80 -3.85
C TYR A 36 7.60 -2.78 -3.67
N ARG A 37 7.60 -2.07 -2.54
CA ARG A 37 8.54 -0.97 -2.32
C ARG A 37 8.93 -0.85 -0.86
N THR A 38 10.17 -0.45 -0.64
CA THR A 38 10.64 0.06 0.64
C THR A 38 10.81 1.56 0.49
N LEU A 39 10.27 2.34 1.44
CA LEU A 39 10.35 3.80 1.45
C LEU A 39 11.11 4.26 2.69
N GLY A 40 12.19 4.99 2.49
CA GLY A 40 12.88 5.75 3.51
C GLY A 40 12.07 6.97 4.00
N PRO A 41 12.59 7.68 5.00
CA PRO A 41 11.93 8.87 5.56
C PRO A 41 11.70 9.94 4.50
N GLY A 42 10.47 10.45 4.39
CA GLY A 42 10.08 11.48 3.43
C GLY A 42 9.89 11.00 2.00
N GLU A 43 10.21 9.73 1.69
CA GLU A 43 10.03 9.19 0.34
C GLU A 43 8.56 8.92 0.01
N SER A 44 8.24 9.03 -1.28
CA SER A 44 6.92 8.73 -1.82
C SER A 44 6.99 7.77 -3.00
N TYR A 45 5.91 7.00 -3.21
CA TYR A 45 5.80 6.06 -4.31
C TYR A 45 4.37 6.00 -4.83
N ARG A 46 4.22 6.22 -6.14
CA ARG A 46 2.95 6.09 -6.84
C ARG A 46 2.86 4.72 -7.50
N GLN A 47 1.82 3.97 -7.15
CA GLN A 47 1.55 2.64 -7.69
C GLN A 47 0.22 2.62 -8.44
N GLN A 48 0.25 2.18 -9.70
CA GLN A 48 -0.98 1.79 -10.40
C GLN A 48 -1.53 0.50 -9.77
N THR A 49 -2.82 0.46 -9.46
CA THR A 49 -3.47 -0.72 -8.88
C THR A 49 -4.92 -0.81 -9.36
N TYR A 50 -5.68 -1.73 -8.80
CA TYR A 50 -7.11 -1.85 -9.05
C TYR A 50 -7.92 -1.64 -7.77
N VAL A 51 -9.13 -1.13 -7.92
CA VAL A 51 -10.14 -1.18 -6.85
C VAL A 51 -10.31 -2.65 -6.44
N GLY A 52 -10.36 -2.92 -5.14
CA GLY A 52 -10.39 -4.31 -4.66
C GLY A 52 -9.02 -4.94 -4.41
N HIS A 53 -7.91 -4.22 -4.64
CA HIS A 53 -6.55 -4.68 -4.29
C HIS A 53 -6.06 -4.03 -3.00
N PRO A 54 -6.22 -4.66 -1.83
CA PRO A 54 -5.77 -4.09 -0.56
C PRO A 54 -4.24 -4.04 -0.46
N TRP A 55 -3.77 -2.99 0.23
CA TRP A 55 -2.38 -2.74 0.52
C TRP A 55 -2.15 -2.67 2.02
N VAL A 56 -0.97 -3.09 2.46
CA VAL A 56 -0.51 -2.99 3.85
C VAL A 56 0.87 -2.35 3.86
N VAL A 57 1.06 -1.38 4.75
CA VAL A 57 2.37 -0.80 5.02
C VAL A 57 2.84 -1.27 6.39
N THR A 58 4.07 -1.74 6.50
CA THR A 58 4.68 -2.19 7.75
C THR A 58 5.93 -1.38 8.09
N ASN A 59 6.38 -1.48 9.35
CA ASN A 59 7.77 -1.17 9.68
C ASN A 59 8.72 -2.31 9.25
N ASP A 60 10.02 -2.13 9.47
CA ASP A 60 11.05 -3.14 9.14
C ASP A 60 10.93 -4.44 9.95
N ARG A 61 10.17 -4.44 11.06
CA ARG A 61 9.87 -5.64 11.86
C ARG A 61 8.66 -6.42 11.35
N GLY A 62 8.01 -5.95 10.29
CA GLY A 62 6.81 -6.58 9.71
C GLY A 62 5.50 -6.27 10.43
N TRP A 63 5.52 -5.37 11.43
CA TRP A 63 4.31 -4.91 12.12
C TRP A 63 3.54 -3.96 11.23
N ALA A 64 2.25 -4.22 11.04
CA ALA A 64 1.38 -3.39 10.21
C ALA A 64 1.20 -2.01 10.86
N LEU A 65 1.48 -0.96 10.08
CA LEU A 65 1.28 0.43 10.46
C LEU A 65 0.00 0.99 9.84
N ALA A 66 -0.32 0.57 8.60
CA ALA A 66 -1.50 1.01 7.89
C ALA A 66 -2.00 -0.05 6.92
N CYS A 67 -3.31 -0.06 6.67
CA CYS A 67 -3.95 -0.80 5.58
C CYS A 67 -4.68 0.20 4.69
N PHE A 68 -4.64 -0.01 3.37
CA PHE A 68 -5.26 0.88 2.41
C PHE A 68 -6.05 0.07 1.37
N GLN A 69 -7.31 0.46 1.17
CA GLN A 69 -8.16 -0.08 0.11
C GLN A 69 -8.26 0.97 -1.00
N PRO A 70 -7.82 0.66 -2.23
CA PRO A 70 -7.96 1.58 -3.36
C PRO A 70 -9.43 1.82 -3.71
N GLU A 71 -9.75 3.07 -3.97
CA GLU A 71 -11.06 3.51 -4.42
C GLU A 71 -11.00 4.00 -5.88
N PRO A 72 -12.15 4.09 -6.57
CA PRO A 72 -12.19 4.53 -7.97
C PRO A 72 -11.64 5.94 -8.18
N GLU A 73 -11.69 6.77 -7.14
CA GLU A 73 -11.09 8.11 -7.11
C GLU A 73 -9.73 8.05 -6.40
N THR A 74 -8.70 8.69 -6.99
CA THR A 74 -7.35 8.72 -6.42
C THR A 74 -7.37 9.32 -5.02
N ARG A 75 -7.00 8.53 -4.01
CA ARG A 75 -6.79 8.99 -2.63
C ARG A 75 -5.34 8.82 -2.21
N ARG A 76 -4.84 9.80 -1.46
CA ARG A 76 -3.47 9.77 -0.90
C ARG A 76 -3.45 9.00 0.41
N ALA A 77 -2.56 8.02 0.52
CA ALA A 77 -2.32 7.28 1.76
C ALA A 77 -1.09 7.86 2.46
N VAL A 78 -1.30 8.64 3.53
CA VAL A 78 -0.22 9.19 4.34
C VAL A 78 0.02 8.29 5.55
N VAL A 79 1.21 7.73 5.66
CA VAL A 79 1.61 6.89 6.80
C VAL A 79 2.36 7.77 7.81
N ARG A 80 1.86 7.83 9.04
CA ARG A 80 2.41 8.59 10.18
C ARG A 80 2.83 7.64 11.29
#